data_AF-A0A060C0I8-F1
#
_entry.id   AF-A0A060C0I8-F1
#
_cell.length_a   1.000
_cell.length_b   1.000
_cell.length_c   1.000
_cell.angle_alpha   90.00
_cell.angle_beta   90.00
_cell.angle_gamma   90.00
#
_symmetry.space_group_name_H-M   'P 1'
#
loop_
_entity.id
_entity.type
_entity.pdbx_description
1 polymer ?
#
loop_
_entity_poly.entity_id
_entity_poly.type
_entity_poly.pdbx_seq_one_letter_code
_entity_poly.pdbx_strand_id
1 'polypeptide(L)'
;SLRQFSEQDGPAFKITRDPRVTRLGRFLRSTSIDELPQLFNVLWGDMTLVGPRAMCSRESRGCEPWQRRRLDVTAGITCIWQVRGRSRVSFADWMRMD
;
A
#
# COMPACT_ATOMS: atom_id res chain seq x y z
N SER A 1 11.28 15.81 9.29
CA SER A 1 10.38 15.02 8.42
C SER A 1 10.46 13.55 8.82
N LEU A 2 9.34 12.83 8.93
CA LEU A 2 9.37 11.39 9.29
C LEU A 2 9.99 10.49 8.21
N ARG A 3 10.31 11.03 7.01
CA ARG A 3 10.96 10.30 5.91
C ARG A 3 12.26 9.61 6.30
N GLN A 4 13.03 10.18 7.23
CA GLN A 4 14.31 9.60 7.69
C GLN A 4 14.14 8.27 8.45
N PHE A 5 12.92 7.97 8.91
CA PHE A 5 12.56 6.73 9.58
C PHE A 5 11.81 5.77 8.64
N SER A 6 11.81 6.04 7.33
CA SER A 6 11.20 5.14 6.33
C SER A 6 12.04 3.87 6.22
N GLU A 7 11.37 2.72 6.29
CA GLU A 7 11.94 1.38 6.07
C GLU A 7 11.77 0.92 4.61
N GLN A 8 11.20 1.77 3.75
CA GLN A 8 10.99 1.50 2.34
C GLN A 8 11.82 2.45 1.48
N ASP A 9 12.38 1.90 0.41
CA ASP A 9 13.12 2.63 -0.60
C ASP A 9 12.18 3.30 -1.61
N GLY A 10 12.67 4.34 -2.29
CA GLY A 10 11.94 5.02 -3.35
C GLY A 10 10.83 5.96 -2.83
N PRO A 11 9.75 6.17 -3.61
CA PRO A 11 8.72 7.14 -3.27
C PRO A 11 7.79 6.66 -2.16
N ALA A 12 7.69 5.34 -1.95
CA ALA A 12 6.85 4.70 -0.95
C ALA A 12 7.31 5.01 0.48
N PHE A 13 6.37 5.27 1.38
CA PHE A 13 6.67 5.57 2.76
C PHE A 13 6.10 4.50 3.71
N LYS A 14 6.97 3.90 4.52
CA LYS A 14 6.57 2.94 5.55
C LYS A 14 7.40 3.11 6.80
N ILE A 15 6.74 3.20 7.94
CA ILE A 15 7.35 3.25 9.26
C ILE A 15 6.61 2.26 10.16
N THR A 16 7.29 1.26 10.68
CA THR A 16 6.64 0.22 11.49
C THR A 16 6.22 0.75 12.86
N ARG A 17 7.07 1.60 13.48
CA ARG A 17 6.80 2.24 14.77
C ARG A 17 6.54 3.73 14.61
N ASP A 18 5.40 4.07 14.02
CA ASP A 18 4.99 5.48 13.90
C ASP A 18 4.62 6.06 15.28
N PRO A 19 5.30 7.13 15.75
CA PRO A 19 5.01 7.77 17.03
C PRO A 19 3.61 8.40 17.08
N ARG A 20 2.95 8.60 15.93
CA ARG A 20 1.59 9.17 15.83
C ARG A 20 0.49 8.13 16.04
N VAL A 21 0.82 6.84 16.05
CA VAL A 21 -0.16 5.76 16.20
C VAL A 21 -0.46 5.53 17.68
N THR A 22 -1.72 5.76 18.06
CA THR A 22 -2.22 5.51 19.42
C THR A 22 -2.34 4.02 19.72
N ARG A 23 -2.56 3.65 21.00
CA ARG A 23 -2.81 2.24 21.39
C ARG A 23 -4.00 1.64 20.64
N LEU A 24 -5.09 2.40 20.47
CA LEU A 24 -6.25 2.01 19.69
C LEU A 24 -5.91 1.85 18.20
N GLY A 25 -5.18 2.81 17.61
CA GLY A 25 -4.75 2.71 16.21
C GLY A 25 -3.85 1.50 15.95
N ARG A 26 -3.02 1.10 16.92
CA ARG A 26 -2.21 -0.11 16.84
C ARG A 26 -3.08 -1.37 16.84
N PHE A 27 -4.11 -1.42 17.69
CA PHE A 27 -5.06 -2.53 17.73
C PHE A 27 -5.84 -2.67 16.41
N LEU A 28 -6.36 -1.56 15.87
CA LEU A 28 -7.07 -1.55 14.58
C LEU A 28 -6.20 -2.10 13.45
N ARG A 29 -4.94 -1.64 13.35
CA ARG A 29 -3.97 -2.14 12.36
C ARG A 29 -3.58 -3.60 12.55
N SER A 30 -3.46 -4.07 13.80
CA SER A 30 -3.13 -5.49 14.06
C SER A 30 -4.27 -6.44 13.73
N THR A 31 -5.51 -5.94 13.76
CA THR A 31 -6.72 -6.72 13.48
C THR A 31 -7.24 -6.51 12.05
N SER A 32 -6.56 -5.67 11.25
CA SER A 32 -6.99 -5.26 9.90
C SER A 32 -8.40 -4.67 9.84
N ILE A 33 -8.94 -4.19 10.96
CA ILE A 33 -10.27 -3.59 11.03
C ILE A 33 -10.33 -2.28 10.23
N ASP A 34 -9.19 -1.60 10.07
CA ASP A 34 -9.08 -0.38 9.26
C ASP A 34 -9.26 -0.64 7.75
N GLU A 35 -9.24 -1.89 7.29
CA GLU A 35 -9.49 -2.26 5.90
C GLU A 35 -10.96 -2.61 5.61
N LEU A 36 -11.80 -2.82 6.63
CA LEU A 36 -13.23 -3.11 6.45
C LEU A 36 -13.98 -2.05 5.61
N PRO A 37 -13.71 -0.74 5.74
CA PRO A 37 -14.31 0.26 4.87
C PRO A 37 -14.00 0.03 3.38
N GLN A 38 -12.81 -0.47 3.04
CA GLN A 38 -12.43 -0.73 1.65
C GLN A 38 -13.14 -1.95 1.06
N LEU A 39 -13.59 -2.89 1.90
CA LEU A 39 -14.38 -4.03 1.45
C LEU A 39 -15.71 -3.59 0.83
N PHE A 40 -16.32 -2.51 1.34
CA PHE A 40 -17.52 -1.94 0.71
C PHE A 40 -17.25 -1.39 -0.68
N ASN A 41 -16.07 -0.80 -0.94
CA ASN A 41 -15.69 -0.35 -2.28
C ASN A 41 -15.59 -1.52 -3.27
N VAL A 42 -15.19 -2.71 -2.79
CA VAL A 42 -15.21 -3.92 -3.62
C VAL A 42 -16.63 -4.34 -3.95
N LEU A 43 -17.55 -4.26 -2.99
CA LEU A 43 -18.96 -4.56 -3.21
C LEU A 43 -19.62 -3.55 -4.17
N TRP A 44 -19.19 -2.29 -4.16
CA TRP A 44 -19.65 -1.25 -5.09
C TRP A 44 -18.99 -1.30 -6.47
N GLY A 45 -17.90 -2.06 -6.63
CA GLY A 45 -17.16 -2.20 -7.89
C GLY A 45 -16.06 -1.17 -8.13
N ASP A 46 -15.80 -0.27 -7.17
CA ASP A 46 -14.73 0.73 -7.25
C ASP A 46 -13.33 0.14 -7.04
N MET A 47 -13.25 -1.01 -6.35
CA MET A 47 -12.02 -1.74 -6.06
C MET A 47 -12.18 -3.23 -6.35
N THR A 48 -11.06 -3.95 -6.47
CA THR A 48 -11.04 -5.41 -6.55
C THR A 48 -10.54 -6.02 -5.25
N LEU A 49 -10.81 -7.32 -5.05
CA LEU A 49 -10.23 -8.04 -3.92
C LEU A 49 -8.70 -8.20 -4.10
N VAL A 50 -8.27 -8.55 -5.32
CA VAL A 50 -6.87 -8.73 -5.72
C VAL A 50 -6.53 -7.82 -6.89
N GLY A 51 -5.49 -7.01 -6.74
CA GLY A 51 -5.03 -6.04 -7.75
C GLY A 51 -3.87 -5.20 -7.22
N PRO A 52 -3.30 -4.27 -8.01
CA PRO A 52 -2.23 -3.41 -7.54
C PRO A 52 -2.65 -2.56 -6.34
N ARG A 53 -1.72 -2.33 -5.41
CA ARG A 53 -2.02 -1.54 -4.20
C ARG A 53 -2.30 -0.09 -4.58
N ALA A 54 -3.41 0.48 -4.12
CA ALA A 54 -3.65 1.93 -4.24
C ALA A 54 -2.54 2.74 -3.55
N MET A 55 -1.84 3.59 -4.31
CA MET A 55 -0.81 4.49 -3.77
C MET A 55 -1.41 5.86 -3.52
N CYS A 56 -0.89 6.56 -2.50
CA CYS A 56 -1.25 7.95 -2.34
C CYS A 56 -0.70 8.79 -3.51
N SER A 57 -1.36 9.91 -3.81
CA SER A 57 -0.99 10.80 -4.93
C SER A 57 0.47 11.30 -4.86
N ARG A 58 1.06 11.39 -3.67
CA ARG A 58 2.46 11.76 -3.49
C ARG A 58 3.41 10.64 -3.91
N GLU A 59 3.10 9.39 -3.60
CA GLU A 59 3.89 8.22 -4.01
C GLU A 59 3.77 7.98 -5.51
N SER A 60 2.54 8.05 -6.04
CA SER A 60 2.26 7.87 -7.46
C SER A 60 2.98 8.90 -8.35
N ARG A 61 3.18 10.13 -7.86
CA ARG A 61 3.94 11.16 -8.60
C ARG A 61 5.43 10.87 -8.72
N GLY A 62 5.99 10.12 -7.77
CA GLY A 62 7.39 9.68 -7.81
C GLY A 62 7.62 8.39 -8.61
N CYS A 63 6.58 7.86 -9.26
CA CYS A 63 6.69 6.67 -10.10
C CYS A 63 7.18 7.01 -11.51
N GLU A 64 8.09 6.19 -12.02
CA GLU A 64 8.58 6.20 -13.39
C GLU A 64 7.43 5.91 -14.39
N PRO A 65 7.54 6.34 -15.66
CA PRO A 65 6.48 6.14 -16.65
C PRO A 65 6.00 4.69 -16.77
N TRP A 66 6.92 3.71 -16.75
CA TRP A 66 6.58 2.30 -16.86
C TRP A 66 5.83 1.75 -15.63
N GLN A 67 6.05 2.33 -14.44
CA GLN A 67 5.40 1.96 -13.18
C GLN A 67 3.96 2.46 -13.13
N ARG A 68 3.61 3.47 -13.93
CA ARG A 68 2.25 4.03 -13.98
C ARG A 68 1.24 3.13 -14.67
N ARG A 69 1.68 2.11 -15.40
CA ARG A 69 0.79 1.10 -16.02
C ARG A 69 -0.11 0.37 -15.03
N ARG A 70 0.29 0.31 -13.76
CA ARG A 70 -0.55 -0.19 -12.66
C ARG A 70 -1.87 0.58 -12.49
N LEU A 71 -1.97 1.81 -13.04
CA LEU A 71 -3.17 2.63 -13.02
C LEU A 71 -4.18 2.22 -14.10
N ASP A 72 -3.77 1.38 -15.05
CA ASP A 72 -4.63 0.88 -16.13
C ASP A 72 -5.57 -0.24 -15.63
N VAL A 73 -5.36 -0.73 -14.41
CA VAL A 73 -6.17 -1.76 -13.76
C VAL A 73 -6.75 -1.27 -12.44
N THR A 74 -7.92 -1.78 -12.08
CA THR A 74 -8.59 -1.43 -10.82
C THR A 74 -7.73 -1.87 -9.63
N ALA A 75 -7.59 -0.97 -8.66
CA ALA A 75 -6.79 -1.21 -7.46
C ALA A 75 -7.40 -2.30 -6.57
N GLY A 76 -6.53 -3.08 -5.93
CA GLY A 76 -6.92 -4.18 -5.04
C GLY A 76 -6.75 -3.86 -3.55
N ILE A 77 -7.56 -4.52 -2.71
CA ILE A 77 -7.33 -4.56 -1.25
C ILE A 77 -6.02 -5.30 -0.95
N THR A 78 -5.80 -6.43 -1.63
CA THR A 78 -4.54 -7.19 -1.53
C THR A 78 -3.83 -7.30 -2.88
N CYS A 79 -2.52 -7.51 -2.82
CA CYS A 79 -1.62 -7.52 -3.98
C CYS A 79 -0.58 -8.64 -3.84
N ILE A 80 0.01 -9.04 -4.97
CA ILE A 80 0.89 -10.22 -5.06
C ILE A 80 2.09 -10.10 -4.12
N TRP A 81 2.75 -8.95 -4.09
CA TRP A 81 3.91 -8.72 -3.24
C TRP A 81 3.55 -8.66 -1.74
N GLN A 82 2.34 -8.19 -1.39
CA GLN A 82 1.85 -8.16 -0.01
C GLN A 82 1.66 -9.58 0.54
N VAL A 83 1.30 -10.53 -0.32
CA VAL A 83 1.23 -11.97 0.03
C VAL A 83 2.61 -12.63 -0.01
N ARG A 84 3.47 -12.31 -0.98
CA ARG A 84 4.76 -12.99 -1.20
C ARG A 84 5.90 -12.56 -0.27
N GLY A 85 5.96 -11.30 0.17
CA GLY A 85 7.12 -10.81 0.93
C GLY A 85 6.84 -9.66 1.90
N ARG A 86 5.62 -9.09 1.90
CA ARG A 86 5.25 -7.93 2.72
C ARG A 86 6.33 -6.83 2.65
N SER A 87 6.80 -6.33 3.79
CA SER A 87 7.78 -5.23 3.90
C SER A 87 9.20 -5.57 3.42
N ARG A 88 9.47 -6.81 3.01
CA ARG A 88 10.83 -7.24 2.62
C ARG A 88 11.10 -7.12 1.12
N VAL A 89 10.09 -6.77 0.33
CA VAL A 89 10.22 -6.59 -1.12
C VAL A 89 10.69 -5.16 -1.39
N SER A 90 11.69 -5.00 -2.26
CA SER A 90 12.15 -3.68 -2.69
C SER A 90 11.06 -2.96 -3.48
N PHE A 91 11.08 -1.63 -3.53
CA PHE A 91 10.09 -0.88 -4.31
C PHE A 91 10.11 -1.27 -5.80
N ALA A 92 11.29 -1.51 -6.36
CA ALA A 92 11.43 -1.92 -7.75
C ALA A 92 10.80 -3.30 -8.01
N ASP A 93 10.95 -4.25 -7.09
CA ASP A 93 10.35 -5.57 -7.22
C ASP A 93 8.85 -5.55 -6.96
N TRP A 94 8.38 -4.70 -6.04
CA TRP A 94 6.96 -4.40 -5.90
C TRP A 94 6.38 -3.95 -7.25
N MET A 95 6.97 -2.95 -7.89
CA MET A 95 6.49 -2.43 -9.18
C MET A 95 6.56 -3.43 -10.35
N ARG A 96 7.30 -4.54 -10.21
CA ARG A 96 7.30 -5.64 -11.19
C ARG A 96 6.21 -6.68 -10.93
N MET A 97 5.72 -6.76 -9.70
CA MET A 97 4.66 -7.69 -9.28
C MET A 97 3.27 -7.09 -9.39
N ASP A 98 3.16 -5.76 -9.37
CA ASP A 98 1.97 -4.97 -9.70
C ASP A 98 1.87 -4.77 -11.23
#